data_AF-A0A3M0YBD0-F1
#
_entry.id   AF-A0A3M0YBD0-F1
#
_cell.length_a   1.000
_cell.length_b   1.000
_cell.length_c   1.000
_cell.angle_alpha   90.00
_cell.angle_beta   90.00
_cell.angle_gamma   90.00
#
_symmetry.space_group_name_H-M   'P 1'
#
loop_
_entity.id
_entity.type
_entity.pdbx_description
1 polymer ?
#
loop_
_entity_poly.entity_id
_entity_poly.type
_entity_poly.pdbx_seq_one_letter_code
_entity_poly.pdbx_strand_id
1 'polypeptide(L)'
;MKNLSQKTRHIRAKKRLNQRMGVFPPRPIALVVATLVFPPSLMALPGSGHVVLGTVNGTAAGSDLPSIGNPVGSLSVDSARAVISWGNPLVPDPNPPGFNVGMGETLNVIDNAPGDPALLNVDISGKASSILGTIDAGGNGGVRMFIANENGIVVGPGAVITAPRGFGLLGADMTPGPVVNDFSNGTVRIDFSNGGGSVDVQDGADLSGVGDFLLIAGAGPVNLNASDPALAPGPGVDIHIAGAVNGTQSTAGGPFTPGNAATLLADVNLNLGTGTKLNPPAGIVGGTPFAHGSDIALWVHGNVTNTGAIKGYFDTNDWDGTFDNQGIIDGGSFLTISVSNLGFSTAGGLGPAQRGDLNNSGTLGANSGLVSVTGVQNVINSGLIQAGGTAATPASSASVLISNVASVTNTGTIAAGVASGSSAFADVIIRNVTGDVTNAGGIRAGT
;
A
#
# COMPACT_ATOMS: atom_id res chain seq x y z
N MET A 1 -80.25 5.89 -47.33
CA MET A 1 -79.99 6.00 -45.88
C MET A 1 -78.86 5.03 -45.53
N LYS A 2 -77.69 5.55 -45.17
CA LYS A 2 -76.48 4.78 -44.84
C LYS A 2 -76.54 4.37 -43.36
N ASN A 3 -76.41 3.08 -43.05
CA ASN A 3 -76.14 2.62 -41.70
C ASN A 3 -74.70 2.10 -41.62
N LEU A 4 -73.85 2.89 -40.96
CA LEU A 4 -72.53 2.53 -40.49
C LEU A 4 -72.65 2.32 -38.97
N SER A 5 -72.41 1.11 -38.49
CA SER A 5 -72.19 0.85 -37.06
C SER A 5 -70.80 0.25 -36.87
N GLN A 6 -70.07 0.86 -35.95
CA GLN A 6 -68.62 0.85 -35.82
C GLN A 6 -68.08 -0.44 -35.19
N LYS A 7 -66.94 -0.90 -35.72
CA LYS A 7 -66.14 -1.99 -35.20
C LYS A 7 -65.09 -1.43 -34.23
N THR A 8 -65.30 -1.61 -32.93
CA THR A 8 -64.35 -1.19 -31.88
C THR A 8 -63.09 -2.06 -31.91
N ARG A 9 -61.94 -1.48 -32.28
CA ARG A 9 -60.61 -2.09 -32.13
C ARG A 9 -59.99 -1.63 -30.81
N HIS A 10 -59.63 -2.57 -29.95
CA HIS A 10 -58.75 -2.30 -28.81
C HIS A 10 -57.31 -2.08 -29.29
N ILE A 11 -56.82 -0.84 -29.15
CA ILE A 11 -55.41 -0.49 -29.33
C ILE A 11 -54.74 -0.64 -27.97
N ARG A 12 -53.84 -1.62 -27.82
CA ARG A 12 -52.92 -1.70 -26.67
C ARG A 12 -51.97 -0.51 -26.70
N ALA A 13 -52.02 0.32 -25.67
CA ALA A 13 -51.09 1.42 -25.46
C ALA A 13 -49.68 0.87 -25.20
N LYS A 14 -48.73 1.20 -26.09
CA LYS A 14 -47.29 1.03 -25.83
C LYS A 14 -46.88 2.00 -24.71
N LYS A 15 -46.59 1.47 -23.53
CA LYS A 15 -45.95 2.20 -22.42
C LYS A 15 -44.54 2.59 -22.86
N ARG A 16 -44.36 3.84 -23.29
CA ARG A 16 -43.05 4.41 -23.61
C ARG A 16 -42.24 4.51 -22.31
N LEU A 17 -41.16 3.74 -22.24
CA LEU A 17 -40.15 3.84 -21.20
C LEU A 17 -39.37 5.14 -21.44
N ASN A 18 -39.69 6.20 -20.70
CA ASN A 18 -38.88 7.41 -20.67
C ASN A 18 -37.57 7.10 -19.92
N GLN A 19 -36.57 6.59 -20.64
CA GLN A 19 -35.18 6.64 -20.17
C GLN A 19 -34.78 8.12 -20.13
N ARG A 20 -34.93 8.73 -18.95
CA ARG A 20 -34.19 9.94 -18.63
C ARG A 20 -32.72 9.54 -18.56
N MET A 21 -31.97 9.81 -19.63
CA MET A 21 -30.52 9.91 -19.55
C MET A 21 -30.21 10.97 -18.50
N GLY A 22 -29.85 10.52 -17.30
CA GLY A 22 -29.28 11.39 -16.28
C GLY A 22 -28.00 11.95 -16.87
N VAL A 23 -28.01 13.26 -17.14
CA VAL A 23 -26.80 14.03 -17.37
C VAL A 23 -26.01 13.92 -16.07
N PHE A 24 -25.05 13.00 -16.03
CA PHE A 24 -24.08 12.96 -14.96
C PHE A 24 -23.30 14.28 -15.03
N PRO A 25 -23.27 15.08 -13.95
CA PRO A 25 -22.39 16.25 -13.93
C PRO A 25 -20.95 15.75 -14.15
N PRO A 26 -20.15 16.42 -14.99
CA PRO A 26 -18.75 16.08 -15.14
C PRO A 26 -18.11 16.12 -13.75
N ARG A 27 -17.60 14.97 -13.29
CA ARG A 27 -16.78 14.93 -12.09
C ARG A 27 -15.60 15.87 -12.31
N PRO A 28 -15.31 16.81 -11.39
CA PRO A 28 -14.13 17.64 -11.53
C PRO A 28 -12.91 16.71 -11.55
N ILE A 29 -12.20 16.71 -12.67
CA ILE A 29 -10.84 16.17 -12.73
C ILE A 29 -10.04 17.12 -11.84
N ALA A 30 -9.73 16.68 -10.62
CA ALA A 30 -8.80 17.39 -9.76
C ALA A 30 -7.44 17.32 -10.47
N LEU A 31 -7.06 18.41 -11.14
CA LEU A 31 -5.71 18.60 -11.62
C LEU A 31 -4.83 18.71 -10.37
N VAL A 32 -4.21 17.60 -9.98
CA VAL A 32 -3.12 17.59 -9.02
C VAL A 32 -1.99 18.36 -9.69
N VAL A 33 -1.91 19.66 -9.40
CA VAL A 33 -0.75 20.45 -9.73
C VAL A 33 0.35 19.94 -8.82
N ALA A 34 1.15 19.00 -9.33
CA ALA A 34 2.41 18.65 -8.73
C ALA A 34 3.26 19.93 -8.76
N THR A 35 3.26 20.67 -7.65
CA THR A 35 4.28 21.70 -7.43
C THR A 35 5.62 20.99 -7.51
N LEU A 36 6.34 21.23 -8.61
CA LEU A 36 7.75 20.87 -8.76
C LEU A 36 8.54 21.62 -7.68
N VAL A 37 8.54 21.07 -6.48
CA VAL A 37 9.51 21.44 -5.44
C VAL A 37 10.82 20.88 -5.94
N PHE A 38 11.69 21.77 -6.45
CA PHE A 38 13.06 21.38 -6.77
C PHE A 38 13.67 20.81 -5.48
N PRO A 39 14.13 19.54 -5.48
CA PRO A 39 14.69 18.96 -4.27
C PRO A 39 15.90 19.80 -3.82
N PRO A 40 16.10 19.97 -2.50
CA PRO A 40 17.34 20.54 -1.98
C PRO A 40 18.53 19.76 -2.58
N SER A 41 19.60 20.51 -2.89
CA SER A 41 20.76 20.13 -3.71
C SER A 41 20.90 18.64 -4.06
N LEU A 42 20.94 18.35 -5.36
CA LEU A 42 21.07 17.01 -5.95
C LEU A 42 22.27 16.16 -5.46
N MET A 43 23.19 16.73 -4.68
CA MET A 43 24.42 16.10 -4.20
C MET A 43 24.67 16.45 -2.73
N ALA A 44 23.82 15.97 -1.82
CA ALA A 44 24.07 16.13 -0.39
C ALA A 44 23.59 14.90 0.39
N LEU A 45 24.37 14.54 1.40
CA LEU A 45 23.97 13.61 2.45
C LEU A 45 23.14 14.32 3.53
N PRO A 46 22.57 13.58 4.52
CA PRO A 46 21.80 14.20 5.59
C PRO A 46 22.64 15.25 6.35
N GLY A 47 21.99 16.34 6.75
CA GLY A 47 22.62 17.50 7.36
C GLY A 47 21.99 17.89 8.69
N SER A 48 22.81 18.44 9.59
CA SER A 48 22.41 18.96 10.91
C SER A 48 21.71 17.91 11.78
N GLY A 49 22.32 16.73 11.91
CA GLY A 49 21.80 15.62 12.70
C GLY A 49 22.09 15.79 14.20
N HIS A 50 21.14 15.41 15.04
CA HIS A 50 21.28 15.39 16.50
C HIS A 50 20.71 14.09 17.05
N VAL A 51 21.51 13.32 17.78
CA VAL A 51 21.08 12.04 18.36
C VAL A 51 20.20 12.32 19.58
N VAL A 52 18.93 11.94 19.52
CA VAL A 52 17.95 12.17 20.60
C VAL A 52 17.77 10.94 21.49
N LEU A 53 18.02 9.75 20.97
CA LEU A 53 17.96 8.49 21.70
C LEU A 53 19.12 7.57 21.28
N GLY A 54 19.66 6.84 22.25
CA GLY A 54 20.69 5.83 22.02
C GLY A 54 22.05 6.44 21.69
N THR A 55 22.89 5.65 21.03
CA THR A 55 24.22 6.05 20.59
C THR A 55 24.35 5.76 19.11
N VAL A 56 24.60 6.83 18.35
CA VAL A 56 24.97 6.75 16.94
C VAL A 56 26.23 7.58 16.76
N ASN A 57 27.26 6.98 16.18
CA ASN A 57 28.50 7.66 15.84
C ASN A 57 28.56 7.88 14.33
N GLY A 58 28.64 9.14 13.88
CA GLY A 58 28.98 9.46 12.50
C GLY A 58 30.45 9.89 12.36
N THR A 59 30.96 9.91 11.15
CA THR A 59 32.04 10.85 10.81
C THR A 59 31.41 12.25 10.83
N ALA A 60 31.41 13.05 11.91
CA ALA A 60 32.34 13.17 13.03
C ALA A 60 31.69 13.13 14.43
N ALA A 61 32.53 12.87 15.45
CA ALA A 61 32.12 12.58 16.82
C ALA A 61 31.61 13.81 17.60
N GLY A 62 30.35 13.74 18.05
CA GLY A 62 29.67 14.70 18.94
C GLY A 62 28.19 14.33 19.11
N SER A 63 27.49 14.91 20.11
CA SER A 63 26.03 14.82 20.23
C SER A 63 25.29 15.41 19.02
N ASP A 64 25.97 16.31 18.32
CA ASP A 64 25.65 16.79 16.99
C ASP A 64 26.48 16.01 15.98
N LEU A 65 25.82 15.40 14.99
CA LEU A 65 26.46 14.78 13.84
C LEU A 65 26.78 15.90 12.85
N PRO A 66 28.06 16.27 12.63
CA PRO A 66 28.41 17.23 11.61
C PRO A 66 28.17 16.64 10.22
N SER A 67 28.15 17.51 9.22
CA SER A 67 27.92 17.14 7.83
C SER A 67 28.66 15.89 7.42
N ILE A 68 27.94 14.98 6.81
CA ILE A 68 28.56 13.87 6.14
C ILE A 68 29.04 14.40 4.78
N GLY A 69 30.26 14.94 4.74
CA GLY A 69 30.77 15.81 3.67
C GLY A 69 31.57 15.11 2.57
N ASN A 70 31.18 13.91 2.15
CA ASN A 70 31.86 13.12 1.11
C ASN A 70 30.78 12.34 0.34
N PRO A 71 31.00 11.88 -0.92
CA PRO A 71 29.99 11.07 -1.63
C PRO A 71 29.67 9.76 -0.92
N VAL A 72 30.41 9.43 0.14
CA VAL A 72 30.15 8.31 1.02
C VAL A 72 30.15 8.78 2.46
N GLY A 73 29.01 8.55 3.12
CA GLY A 73 28.77 8.77 4.51
C GLY A 73 28.66 7.49 5.33
N SER A 74 28.90 7.58 6.63
CA SER A 74 28.70 6.45 7.54
C SER A 74 28.09 6.87 8.87
N LEU A 75 27.08 6.12 9.30
CA LEU A 75 26.51 6.12 10.65
C LEU A 75 26.74 4.76 11.28
N SER A 76 27.31 4.73 12.48
CA SER A 76 27.49 3.55 13.32
C SER A 76 26.42 3.55 14.40
N VAL A 77 25.54 2.55 14.40
CA VAL A 77 24.47 2.42 15.40
C VAL A 77 24.97 1.49 16.51
N ASP A 78 25.27 2.06 17.68
CA ASP A 78 25.88 1.35 18.82
C ASP A 78 24.86 0.99 19.91
N SER A 79 23.59 1.33 19.71
CA SER A 79 22.48 1.00 20.61
C SER A 79 21.42 0.20 19.90
N ALA A 80 20.75 -0.71 20.62
CA ALA A 80 19.66 -1.50 20.06
C ALA A 80 18.52 -0.65 19.47
N ARG A 81 18.34 0.58 19.98
CA ARG A 81 17.38 1.57 19.49
C ARG A 81 18.07 2.92 19.47
N ALA A 82 18.01 3.60 18.33
CA ALA A 82 18.53 4.95 18.18
C ALA A 82 17.55 5.86 17.42
N VAL A 83 17.54 7.14 17.78
CA VAL A 83 16.76 8.17 17.10
C VAL A 83 17.66 9.35 16.79
N ILE A 84 17.66 9.80 15.53
CA ILE A 84 18.35 11.00 15.08
C ILE A 84 17.31 11.99 14.57
N SER A 85 17.39 13.22 15.04
CA SER A 85 16.63 14.35 14.50
C SER A 85 17.51 15.13 13.52
N TRP A 86 17.04 15.39 12.31
CA TRP A 86 17.78 16.01 11.21
C TRP A 86 17.24 17.38 10.87
N GLY A 87 18.12 18.27 10.39
CA GLY A 87 17.73 19.62 9.99
C GLY A 87 17.63 20.62 11.13
N ASN A 88 18.32 20.38 12.25
CA ASN A 88 18.38 21.34 13.36
C ASN A 88 19.05 22.65 12.89
N PRO A 89 18.34 23.79 12.84
CA PRO A 89 18.89 25.05 12.33
C PRO A 89 19.99 25.63 13.24
N LEU A 90 20.17 25.09 14.45
CA LEU A 90 21.19 25.53 15.40
C LEU A 90 22.55 24.83 15.19
N VAL A 91 22.61 23.81 14.32
CA VAL A 91 23.85 23.10 13.98
C VAL A 91 24.30 23.57 12.59
N PRO A 92 25.34 24.43 12.48
CA PRO A 92 25.86 24.86 11.19
C PRO A 92 26.36 23.66 10.37
N ASP A 93 25.84 23.49 9.17
CA ASP A 93 26.14 22.34 8.31
C ASP A 93 26.28 22.78 6.84
N PRO A 94 27.33 22.35 6.11
CA PRO A 94 27.46 22.57 4.67
C PRO A 94 26.41 21.82 3.81
N ASN A 95 25.83 20.73 4.31
CA ASN A 95 24.69 20.06 3.68
C ASN A 95 23.40 20.83 3.98
N PRO A 96 22.40 20.84 3.07
CA PRO A 96 21.10 21.40 3.37
C PRO A 96 20.49 20.73 4.60
N PRO A 97 19.84 21.49 5.50
CA PRO A 97 19.11 20.91 6.64
C PRO A 97 18.10 19.85 6.20
N GLY A 98 18.07 18.73 6.92
CA GLY A 98 17.11 17.64 6.76
C GLY A 98 17.76 16.31 6.41
N PHE A 99 16.91 15.31 6.14
CA PHE A 99 17.34 13.98 5.71
C PHE A 99 17.25 13.89 4.19
N ASN A 100 18.39 14.04 3.52
CA ASN A 100 18.49 13.92 2.06
C ASN A 100 19.65 12.98 1.71
N VAL A 101 19.52 12.21 0.63
CA VAL A 101 20.61 11.43 0.05
C VAL A 101 20.63 11.73 -1.44
N GLY A 102 21.55 12.61 -1.85
CA GLY A 102 21.66 13.08 -3.23
C GLY A 102 22.06 11.99 -4.22
N MET A 103 21.86 12.27 -5.51
CA MET A 103 22.26 11.38 -6.58
C MET A 103 23.79 11.18 -6.59
N GLY A 104 24.23 9.92 -6.59
CA GLY A 104 25.65 9.57 -6.52
C GLY A 104 26.24 9.59 -5.11
N GLU A 105 25.46 10.01 -4.11
CA GLU A 105 25.83 9.94 -2.70
C GLU A 105 25.45 8.57 -2.13
N THR A 106 26.19 8.10 -1.13
CA THR A 106 25.97 6.83 -0.42
C THR A 106 25.96 7.07 1.08
N LEU A 107 24.89 6.69 1.77
CA LEU A 107 24.80 6.66 3.22
C LEU A 107 24.91 5.21 3.71
N ASN A 108 26.04 4.88 4.34
CA ASN A 108 26.20 3.60 5.02
C ASN A 108 25.69 3.69 6.46
N VAL A 109 24.89 2.72 6.89
CA VAL A 109 24.44 2.53 8.26
C VAL A 109 24.95 1.17 8.73
N ILE A 110 25.85 1.21 9.70
CA ILE A 110 26.60 0.06 10.20
C ILE A 110 26.02 -0.33 11.55
N ASP A 111 25.64 -1.59 11.70
CA ASP A 111 25.31 -2.16 12.98
C ASP A 111 26.57 -2.36 13.83
N ASN A 112 26.62 -1.79 15.03
CA ASN A 112 27.61 -2.15 16.06
C ASN A 112 26.93 -2.48 17.40
N ALA A 113 25.60 -2.54 17.40
CA ALA A 113 24.80 -2.78 18.58
C ALA A 113 24.64 -4.29 18.82
N PRO A 114 24.42 -4.71 20.08
CA PRO A 114 23.99 -6.07 20.35
C PRO A 114 22.52 -6.27 19.95
N GLY A 115 22.24 -7.42 19.32
CA GLY A 115 20.87 -7.87 19.07
C GLY A 115 20.35 -7.44 17.71
N ASP A 116 19.23 -6.71 17.70
CA ASP A 116 18.45 -6.43 16.50
C ASP A 116 18.17 -4.91 16.43
N PRO A 117 19.13 -4.12 15.91
CA PRO A 117 19.08 -2.67 16.03
C PRO A 117 18.02 -2.03 15.16
N ALA A 118 17.45 -0.95 15.67
CA ALA A 118 16.58 -0.07 14.91
C ALA A 118 17.03 1.39 14.99
N LEU A 119 16.99 2.07 13.86
CA LEU A 119 17.32 3.48 13.70
C LEU A 119 16.12 4.23 13.13
N LEU A 120 15.64 5.23 13.87
CA LEU A 120 14.65 6.19 13.40
C LEU A 120 15.31 7.52 13.05
N ASN A 121 15.17 7.94 11.80
CA ASN A 121 15.60 9.25 11.32
C ASN A 121 14.37 10.14 11.19
N VAL A 122 14.34 11.24 11.94
CA VAL A 122 13.24 12.21 11.92
C VAL A 122 13.74 13.49 11.26
N ASP A 123 13.17 13.86 10.12
CA ASP A 123 13.47 15.13 9.47
C ASP A 123 12.54 16.23 10.00
N ILE A 124 13.13 17.21 10.70
CA ILE A 124 12.42 18.37 11.27
C ILE A 124 12.74 19.67 10.53
N SER A 125 13.29 19.60 9.32
CA SER A 125 13.76 20.78 8.56
C SER A 125 12.64 21.68 8.02
N GLY A 126 11.38 21.20 8.03
CA GLY A 126 10.25 21.87 7.38
C GLY A 126 10.23 21.71 5.85
N LYS A 127 11.02 20.79 5.31
CA LYS A 127 11.07 20.44 3.87
C LYS A 127 10.91 18.94 3.70
N ALA A 128 10.44 18.50 2.53
CA ALA A 128 10.38 17.09 2.18
C ALA A 128 11.78 16.47 2.07
N SER A 129 11.90 15.21 2.48
CA SER A 129 13.12 14.42 2.35
C SER A 129 13.24 13.88 0.92
N SER A 130 14.44 13.98 0.33
CA SER A 130 14.73 13.45 -1.02
C SER A 130 15.81 12.38 -0.97
N ILE A 131 15.47 11.17 -1.40
CA ILE A 131 16.37 10.01 -1.45
C ILE A 131 16.56 9.65 -2.92
N LEU A 132 17.67 10.12 -3.49
CA LEU A 132 18.04 9.99 -4.90
C LEU A 132 19.33 9.17 -5.10
N GLY A 133 20.07 8.89 -4.01
CA GLY A 133 21.29 8.09 -4.01
C GLY A 133 21.13 6.74 -3.30
N THR A 134 22.23 6.24 -2.73
CA THR A 134 22.29 4.93 -2.10
C THR A 134 22.16 5.03 -0.59
N ILE A 135 21.30 4.21 0.01
CA ILE A 135 21.29 3.93 1.45
C ILE A 135 21.64 2.45 1.62
N ASP A 136 22.72 2.17 2.35
CA ASP A 136 23.13 0.82 2.72
C ASP A 136 23.07 0.65 4.24
N ALA A 137 21.95 0.10 4.72
CA ALA A 137 21.74 -0.33 6.10
C ALA A 137 21.97 -1.84 6.29
N GLY A 138 22.77 -2.47 5.42
CA GLY A 138 23.15 -3.90 5.52
C GLY A 138 24.44 -4.18 6.28
N GLY A 139 25.18 -3.15 6.70
CA GLY A 139 26.46 -3.30 7.38
C GLY A 139 26.37 -4.11 8.69
N ASN A 140 27.26 -5.10 8.85
CA ASN A 140 27.47 -5.91 10.06
C ASN A 140 26.20 -6.61 10.63
N GLY A 141 25.32 -7.13 9.76
CA GLY A 141 24.07 -7.79 10.18
C GLY A 141 22.83 -6.95 9.90
N GLY A 142 23.03 -5.65 9.66
CA GLY A 142 22.04 -4.72 9.17
C GLY A 142 21.22 -4.06 10.27
N VAL A 143 20.67 -2.89 9.94
CA VAL A 143 19.86 -2.07 10.84
C VAL A 143 18.46 -1.93 10.26
N ARG A 144 17.43 -2.07 11.11
CA ARG A 144 16.08 -1.66 10.71
C ARG A 144 16.01 -0.16 10.66
N MET A 145 15.82 0.38 9.47
CA MET A 145 15.87 1.81 9.27
C MET A 145 14.48 2.37 8.98
N PHE A 146 14.12 3.41 9.72
CA PHE A 146 12.90 4.18 9.53
C PHE A 146 13.29 5.63 9.21
N ILE A 147 12.58 6.24 8.27
CA ILE A 147 12.72 7.65 7.92
C ILE A 147 11.35 8.29 8.05
N ALA A 148 11.27 9.37 8.81
CA ALA A 148 10.03 10.07 9.11
C ALA A 148 10.12 11.56 8.74
N ASN A 149 9.13 12.06 8.01
CA ASN A 149 9.01 13.47 7.66
C ASN A 149 7.55 13.86 7.37
N GLU A 150 6.99 14.77 8.17
CA GLU A 150 5.63 15.28 7.99
C GLU A 150 5.43 16.10 6.69
N ASN A 151 6.51 16.61 6.10
CA ASN A 151 6.47 17.38 4.85
C ASN A 151 6.53 16.46 3.61
N GLY A 152 6.74 15.17 3.84
CA GLY A 152 6.75 14.12 2.82
C GLY A 152 8.14 13.59 2.51
N ILE A 153 8.17 12.46 1.80
CA ILE A 153 9.38 11.74 1.42
C ILE A 153 9.27 11.35 -0.05
N VAL A 154 10.34 11.57 -0.81
CA VAL A 154 10.47 11.13 -2.20
C VAL A 154 11.67 10.20 -2.33
N VAL A 155 11.44 8.99 -2.85
CA VAL A 155 12.49 8.06 -3.29
C VAL A 155 12.51 8.09 -4.82
N GLY A 156 13.55 8.69 -5.39
CA GLY A 156 13.63 8.97 -6.82
C GLY A 156 14.20 7.82 -7.65
N PRO A 157 14.09 7.91 -8.99
CA PRO A 157 14.68 6.94 -9.91
C PRO A 157 16.20 6.86 -9.73
N GLY A 158 16.74 5.65 -9.70
CA GLY A 158 18.17 5.39 -9.50
C GLY A 158 18.62 5.41 -8.03
N ALA A 159 17.72 5.71 -7.08
CA ALA A 159 18.00 5.47 -5.67
C ALA A 159 18.17 3.96 -5.42
N VAL A 160 19.07 3.59 -4.50
CA VAL A 160 19.32 2.18 -4.15
C VAL A 160 19.21 2.03 -2.65
N ILE A 161 18.28 1.19 -2.19
CA ILE A 161 18.02 0.95 -0.77
C ILE A 161 18.35 -0.50 -0.43
N THR A 162 19.38 -0.69 0.39
CA THR A 162 19.73 -1.98 0.98
C THR A 162 19.42 -1.95 2.47
N ALA A 163 18.42 -2.70 2.90
CA ALA A 163 17.97 -2.75 4.30
C ALA A 163 17.45 -4.16 4.61
N PRO A 164 18.34 -5.15 4.79
CA PRO A 164 17.97 -6.57 4.87
C PRO A 164 17.13 -6.91 6.11
N ARG A 165 17.09 -6.03 7.11
CA ARG A 165 16.26 -6.17 8.31
C ARG A 165 14.91 -5.45 8.21
N GLY A 166 14.67 -4.72 7.12
CA GLY A 166 13.45 -3.99 6.86
C GLY A 166 13.63 -2.48 6.83
N PHE A 167 12.71 -1.82 6.13
CA PHE A 167 12.77 -0.39 5.85
C PHE A 167 11.40 0.27 6.01
N GLY A 168 11.37 1.45 6.61
CA GLY A 168 10.14 2.22 6.81
C GLY A 168 10.23 3.66 6.31
N LEU A 169 9.24 4.09 5.52
CA LEU A 169 9.06 5.44 5.03
C LEU A 169 7.76 6.01 5.62
N LEU A 170 7.89 7.04 6.44
CA LEU A 170 6.81 7.55 7.28
C LEU A 170 6.59 9.04 6.98
N GLY A 171 5.60 9.36 6.16
CA GLY A 171 5.08 10.71 5.95
C GLY A 171 4.30 11.24 7.17
N ALA A 172 4.86 11.13 8.37
CA ALA A 172 4.23 11.44 9.65
C ALA A 172 5.09 12.43 10.44
N ASP A 173 4.44 13.24 11.28
CA ASP A 173 5.14 14.00 12.30
C ASP A 173 5.64 13.06 13.40
N MET A 174 6.96 12.93 13.49
CA MET A 174 7.63 12.15 14.53
C MET A 174 8.50 13.03 15.44
N THR A 175 8.14 14.31 15.59
CA THR A 175 8.88 15.28 16.39
C THR A 175 9.18 14.75 17.80
N PRO A 176 10.41 14.92 18.32
CA PRO A 176 10.85 14.18 19.48
C PRO A 176 10.08 14.52 20.77
N GLY A 177 9.62 13.47 21.47
CA GLY A 177 8.92 13.55 22.75
C GLY A 177 8.22 12.21 23.05
N PRO A 178 6.92 12.06 22.77
CA PRO A 178 6.21 10.78 22.87
C PRO A 178 6.83 9.68 22.00
N VAL A 179 7.27 10.03 20.79
CA VAL A 179 7.87 9.08 19.82
C VAL A 179 9.15 8.45 20.33
N VAL A 180 9.98 9.20 21.04
CA VAL A 180 11.24 8.68 21.61
C VAL A 180 10.95 7.62 22.66
N ASN A 181 9.95 7.85 23.52
CA ASN A 181 9.52 6.88 24.52
C ASN A 181 8.99 5.61 23.87
N ASP A 182 8.10 5.72 22.88
CA ASP A 182 7.55 4.56 22.17
C ASP A 182 8.66 3.77 21.46
N PHE A 183 9.57 4.47 20.77
CA PHE A 183 10.67 3.85 20.05
C PHE A 183 11.65 3.15 21.02
N SER A 184 11.94 3.78 22.17
CA SER A 184 12.75 3.18 23.23
C SER A 184 12.13 1.92 23.82
N ASN A 185 10.80 1.78 23.76
CA ASN A 185 10.06 0.60 24.21
C ASN A 185 9.92 -0.46 23.10
N GLY A 186 10.35 -0.15 21.89
CA GLY A 186 10.35 -1.06 20.75
C GLY A 186 9.19 -0.87 19.79
N THR A 187 8.55 0.30 19.81
CA THR A 187 7.38 0.62 18.99
C THR A 187 7.62 1.86 18.15
N VAL A 188 7.43 1.75 16.84
CA VAL A 188 7.27 2.89 15.93
C VAL A 188 5.79 3.24 15.91
N ARG A 189 5.42 4.32 16.58
CA ARG A 189 4.05 4.83 16.58
C ARG A 189 3.86 5.81 15.41
N ILE A 190 2.90 5.51 14.54
CA ILE A 190 2.51 6.36 13.42
C ILE A 190 1.21 7.06 13.81
N ASP A 191 1.23 8.38 13.83
CA ASP A 191 0.10 9.20 14.24
C ASP A 191 -0.02 10.41 13.30
N PHE A 192 -1.12 10.47 12.56
CA PHE A 192 -1.45 11.52 11.61
C PHE A 192 -2.44 12.54 12.18
N SER A 193 -2.73 12.50 13.49
CA SER A 193 -3.69 13.41 14.12
C SER A 193 -3.29 14.88 14.06
N ASN A 194 -1.99 15.18 13.96
CA ASN A 194 -1.45 16.54 13.87
C ASN A 194 -1.05 16.94 12.43
N GLY A 195 -1.28 16.07 11.45
CA GLY A 195 -0.83 16.25 10.07
C GLY A 195 0.01 15.09 9.58
N GLY A 196 0.40 15.16 8.31
CA GLY A 196 1.30 14.21 7.67
C GLY A 196 1.51 14.54 6.20
N GLY A 197 2.57 13.97 5.65
CA GLY A 197 3.05 14.22 4.30
C GLY A 197 2.75 13.07 3.35
N SER A 198 3.07 13.30 2.07
CA SER A 198 3.06 12.26 1.06
C SER A 198 4.30 11.37 1.16
N VAL A 199 4.18 10.11 0.75
CA VAL A 199 5.36 9.26 0.49
C VAL A 199 5.31 8.82 -0.96
N ASP A 200 6.34 9.13 -1.73
CA ASP A 200 6.39 8.87 -3.17
C ASP A 200 7.63 8.06 -3.51
N VAL A 201 7.46 6.76 -3.72
CA VAL A 201 8.50 5.88 -4.27
C VAL A 201 8.30 5.80 -5.78
N GLN A 202 9.22 6.41 -6.51
CA GLN A 202 9.13 6.57 -7.96
C GLN A 202 9.72 5.37 -8.70
N ASP A 203 9.24 5.16 -9.92
CA ASP A 203 9.71 4.08 -10.79
C ASP A 203 11.22 4.17 -11.04
N GLY A 204 11.89 3.02 -11.03
CA GLY A 204 13.35 2.94 -11.18
C GLY A 204 14.15 3.12 -9.89
N ALA A 205 13.52 3.30 -8.73
CA ALA A 205 14.18 3.08 -7.44
C ALA A 205 14.44 1.57 -7.22
N ASP A 206 15.63 1.21 -6.76
CA ASP A 206 16.03 -0.16 -6.43
C ASP A 206 15.82 -0.45 -4.94
N LEU A 207 14.80 -1.24 -4.67
CA LEU A 207 14.41 -1.76 -3.37
C LEU A 207 14.73 -3.25 -3.22
N SER A 208 15.46 -3.86 -4.15
CA SER A 208 15.76 -5.31 -4.14
C SER A 208 16.58 -5.75 -2.93
N GLY A 209 17.30 -4.81 -2.30
CA GLY A 209 18.04 -5.01 -1.06
C GLY A 209 17.21 -4.88 0.22
N VAL A 210 15.91 -4.55 0.15
CA VAL A 210 15.01 -4.53 1.31
C VAL A 210 14.62 -5.97 1.68
N GLY A 211 14.82 -6.34 2.95
CA GLY A 211 14.50 -7.65 3.51
C GLY A 211 13.22 -7.61 4.35
N ASP A 212 13.24 -8.14 5.58
CA ASP A 212 12.08 -8.48 6.44
C ASP A 212 10.72 -7.81 6.13
N PHE A 213 10.67 -6.48 6.01
CA PHE A 213 9.46 -5.75 5.58
C PHE A 213 9.80 -4.44 4.86
N LEU A 214 8.83 -3.93 4.10
CA LEU A 214 8.76 -2.55 3.62
C LEU A 214 7.49 -1.89 4.16
N LEU A 215 7.63 -0.84 4.97
CA LEU A 215 6.51 -0.07 5.50
C LEU A 215 6.46 1.30 4.82
N ILE A 216 5.33 1.65 4.21
CA ILE A 216 5.10 2.96 3.60
C ILE A 216 3.82 3.55 4.18
N ALA A 217 3.95 4.65 4.92
CA ALA A 217 2.81 5.27 5.59
C ALA A 217 2.80 6.79 5.35
N GLY A 218 1.65 7.40 5.08
CA GLY A 218 1.54 8.86 4.92
C GLY A 218 0.11 9.36 5.05
N ALA A 219 -0.08 10.62 5.43
CA ALA A 219 -1.41 11.26 5.46
C ALA A 219 -1.76 11.99 4.15
N GLY A 220 -0.77 12.22 3.28
CA GLY A 220 -0.97 12.65 1.89
C GLY A 220 -0.98 11.47 0.92
N PRO A 221 -0.80 11.71 -0.40
CA PRO A 221 -0.66 10.63 -1.37
C PRO A 221 0.47 9.67 -1.00
N VAL A 222 0.19 8.37 -1.09
CA VAL A 222 1.18 7.30 -0.88
C VAL A 222 1.34 6.53 -2.18
N ASN A 223 2.48 6.69 -2.84
CA ASN A 223 2.77 6.05 -4.11
C ASN A 223 3.89 5.02 -3.93
N LEU A 224 3.66 3.81 -4.43
CA LEU A 224 4.68 2.77 -4.58
C LEU A 224 4.73 2.34 -6.04
N ASN A 225 5.73 2.85 -6.76
CA ASN A 225 5.99 2.50 -8.14
C ASN A 225 7.31 1.74 -8.24
N ALA A 226 7.21 0.43 -8.44
CA ALA A 226 8.34 -0.48 -8.61
C ALA A 226 8.02 -1.40 -9.79
N SER A 227 7.91 -0.82 -10.98
CA SER A 227 7.38 -1.50 -12.16
C SER A 227 8.38 -2.48 -12.77
N ASP A 228 9.68 -2.30 -12.50
CA ASP A 228 10.73 -3.27 -12.81
C ASP A 228 10.83 -4.31 -11.68
N PRO A 229 10.50 -5.59 -11.95
CA PRO A 229 10.64 -6.67 -10.98
C PRO A 229 12.04 -6.86 -10.39
N ALA A 230 13.09 -6.48 -11.13
CA ALA A 230 14.47 -6.62 -10.66
C ALA A 230 14.82 -5.59 -9.57
N LEU A 231 14.04 -4.50 -9.49
CA LEU A 231 14.26 -3.37 -8.60
C LEU A 231 13.24 -3.31 -7.46
N ALA A 232 12.23 -4.18 -7.47
CA ALA A 232 11.23 -4.21 -6.42
C ALA A 232 11.74 -4.98 -5.17
N PRO A 233 11.07 -4.86 -4.01
CA PRO A 233 11.44 -5.62 -2.82
C PRO A 233 11.62 -7.11 -3.10
N GLY A 234 12.58 -7.72 -2.42
CA GLY A 234 12.92 -9.13 -2.61
C GLY A 234 11.74 -10.08 -2.36
N PRO A 235 11.84 -11.34 -2.80
CA PRO A 235 10.81 -12.33 -2.52
C PRO A 235 10.69 -12.60 -1.01
N GLY A 236 9.45 -12.64 -0.50
CA GLY A 236 9.15 -12.92 0.91
C GLY A 236 9.27 -11.69 1.83
N VAL A 237 9.34 -10.50 1.26
CA VAL A 237 9.28 -9.22 1.99
C VAL A 237 7.82 -8.85 2.22
N ASP A 238 7.43 -8.64 3.47
CA ASP A 238 6.10 -8.15 3.82
C ASP A 238 5.99 -6.65 3.47
N ILE A 239 5.05 -6.27 2.60
CA ILE A 239 4.81 -4.86 2.24
C ILE A 239 3.59 -4.33 3.00
N HIS A 240 3.81 -3.36 3.88
CA HIS A 240 2.76 -2.68 4.64
C HIS A 240 2.53 -1.28 4.09
N ILE A 241 1.29 -0.96 3.71
CA ILE A 241 0.92 0.35 3.18
C ILE A 241 -0.20 0.95 4.02
N ALA A 242 0.05 2.13 4.59
CA ALA A 242 -0.90 2.85 5.44
C ALA A 242 -1.16 4.27 4.91
N GLY A 243 -2.32 4.47 4.27
CA GLY A 243 -2.76 5.78 3.77
C GLY A 243 -3.71 6.46 4.75
N ALA A 244 -3.25 7.49 5.46
CA ALA A 244 -4.00 8.22 6.49
C ALA A 244 -4.62 7.32 7.59
N VAL A 245 -3.92 6.24 7.93
CA VAL A 245 -4.28 5.34 9.03
C VAL A 245 -3.17 5.34 10.08
N ASN A 246 -3.52 5.70 11.32
CA ASN A 246 -2.60 5.64 12.45
C ASN A 246 -2.24 4.17 12.73
N GLY A 247 -1.20 3.92 13.52
CA GLY A 247 -0.93 2.56 13.97
C GLY A 247 0.43 2.40 14.62
N THR A 248 0.84 1.15 14.76
CA THR A 248 2.12 0.80 15.39
C THR A 248 2.84 -0.28 14.61
N GLN A 249 4.16 -0.14 14.51
CA GLN A 249 5.08 -1.14 13.98
C GLN A 249 6.11 -1.50 15.06
N SER A 250 6.45 -2.77 15.21
CA SER A 250 7.51 -3.19 16.12
C SER A 250 8.89 -2.85 15.54
N THR A 251 9.80 -2.33 16.37
CA THR A 251 11.20 -2.08 15.96
C THR A 251 11.99 -3.37 15.79
N ALA A 252 11.48 -4.50 16.30
CA ALA A 252 12.00 -5.84 16.06
C ALA A 252 11.46 -6.47 14.76
N GLY A 253 10.72 -5.72 13.94
CA GLY A 253 9.98 -6.25 12.79
C GLY A 253 8.65 -6.89 13.18
N GLY A 254 8.00 -7.51 12.20
CA GLY A 254 6.65 -8.09 12.33
C GLY A 254 5.55 -7.27 11.67
N PRO A 255 4.28 -7.64 11.82
CA PRO A 255 3.17 -7.01 11.13
C PRO A 255 2.90 -5.59 11.66
N PHE A 256 2.51 -4.70 10.75
CA PHE A 256 1.94 -3.41 11.14
C PHE A 256 0.58 -3.63 11.79
N THR A 257 0.34 -2.98 12.93
CA THR A 257 -0.95 -3.00 13.62
C THR A 257 -1.68 -1.70 13.32
N PRO A 258 -2.75 -1.72 12.50
CA PRO A 258 -3.53 -0.52 12.20
C PRO A 258 -4.25 -0.03 13.46
N GLY A 259 -4.29 1.29 13.60
CA GLY A 259 -5.10 2.01 14.57
C GLY A 259 -6.27 2.73 13.91
N ASN A 260 -6.66 3.87 14.48
CA ASN A 260 -7.76 4.67 13.95
C ASN A 260 -7.37 5.39 12.66
N ALA A 261 -8.34 5.59 11.77
CA ALA A 261 -8.20 6.53 10.66
C ALA A 261 -7.89 7.94 11.18
N ALA A 262 -7.02 8.65 10.45
CA ALA A 262 -6.82 10.07 10.63
C ALA A 262 -8.07 10.84 10.20
N THR A 263 -8.09 12.15 10.45
CA THR A 263 -9.13 13.04 9.90
C THR A 263 -8.87 13.40 8.43
N LEU A 264 -7.66 13.16 7.95
CA LEU A 264 -7.21 13.41 6.58
C LEU A 264 -7.50 12.21 5.70
N LEU A 265 -7.74 12.44 4.39
CA LEU A 265 -7.86 11.37 3.41
C LEU A 265 -6.54 11.23 2.64
N ALA A 266 -6.15 10.00 2.34
CA ALA A 266 -5.02 9.69 1.48
C ALA A 266 -5.47 8.97 0.20
N ASP A 267 -4.80 9.27 -0.91
CA ASP A 267 -4.87 8.47 -2.12
C ASP A 267 -3.63 7.56 -2.18
N VAL A 268 -3.84 6.26 -2.29
CA VAL A 268 -2.78 5.26 -2.41
C VAL A 268 -2.68 4.82 -3.87
N ASN A 269 -1.50 4.96 -4.48
CA ASN A 269 -1.25 4.51 -5.85
C ASN A 269 -0.19 3.40 -5.87
N LEU A 270 -0.58 2.23 -6.38
CA LEU A 270 0.25 1.04 -6.47
C LEU A 270 0.54 0.73 -7.94
N ASN A 271 1.83 0.61 -8.25
CA ASN A 271 2.31 0.11 -9.54
C ASN A 271 3.51 -0.82 -9.30
N LEU A 272 3.23 -2.05 -8.91
CA LEU A 272 4.24 -3.11 -8.80
C LEU A 272 4.40 -3.82 -10.15
N GLY A 273 5.61 -4.20 -10.54
CA GLY A 273 5.88 -4.84 -11.83
C GLY A 273 5.25 -6.22 -12.01
N THR A 274 5.16 -6.72 -13.24
CA THR A 274 4.59 -8.07 -13.55
C THR A 274 5.36 -9.27 -12.99
N GLY A 275 6.47 -9.04 -12.29
CA GLY A 275 7.40 -10.06 -11.81
C GLY A 275 7.81 -9.96 -10.35
N THR A 276 7.25 -9.02 -9.57
CA THR A 276 7.37 -9.01 -8.11
C THR A 276 6.74 -10.29 -7.58
N LYS A 277 7.53 -11.36 -7.49
CA LYS A 277 7.11 -12.57 -6.81
C LYS A 277 7.30 -12.34 -5.33
N LEU A 278 6.27 -11.85 -4.67
CA LEU A 278 6.14 -12.03 -3.24
C LEU A 278 5.79 -13.52 -3.06
N ASN A 279 6.83 -14.35 -3.00
CA ASN A 279 6.64 -15.76 -2.70
C ASN A 279 6.35 -15.82 -1.21
N PRO A 280 5.21 -16.40 -0.78
CA PRO A 280 5.06 -16.74 0.62
C PRO A 280 6.22 -17.67 1.01
N PRO A 281 6.78 -17.54 2.22
CA PRO A 281 7.87 -18.40 2.68
C PRO A 281 7.53 -19.86 2.40
N ALA A 282 8.33 -20.51 1.54
CA ALA A 282 8.14 -21.89 1.14
C ALA A 282 8.29 -22.80 2.37
N GLY A 283 7.19 -23.13 3.05
CA GLY A 283 7.28 -23.98 4.24
C GLY A 283 6.04 -24.16 5.11
N ILE A 284 5.00 -23.33 5.01
CA ILE A 284 3.84 -23.47 5.91
C ILE A 284 2.74 -24.32 5.25
N VAL A 285 2.99 -25.63 5.23
CA VAL A 285 1.98 -26.65 4.96
C VAL A 285 1.37 -27.08 6.30
N GLY A 286 0.17 -26.60 6.62
CA GLY A 286 -0.71 -27.30 7.58
C GLY A 286 -0.87 -26.73 8.99
N GLY A 287 -1.00 -25.42 9.18
CA GLY A 287 -1.40 -24.84 10.46
C GLY A 287 -2.31 -23.61 10.29
N THR A 288 -3.54 -23.69 10.82
CA THR A 288 -4.58 -22.64 10.98
C THR A 288 -4.69 -21.53 9.92
N PRO A 289 -5.87 -21.33 9.28
CA PRO A 289 -6.06 -20.48 8.09
C PRO A 289 -5.94 -18.95 8.29
N PHE A 290 -5.29 -18.47 9.35
CA PHE A 290 -5.19 -17.04 9.69
C PHE A 290 -3.81 -16.61 10.23
N ALA A 291 -2.77 -17.43 10.05
CA ALA A 291 -1.39 -17.09 10.43
C ALA A 291 -0.49 -16.89 9.20
N HIS A 292 -1.03 -16.26 8.16
CA HIS A 292 -0.27 -15.90 6.98
C HIS A 292 0.29 -14.49 7.19
N GLY A 293 1.61 -14.36 7.27
CA GLY A 293 2.27 -13.07 7.06
C GLY A 293 1.86 -12.59 5.67
N SER A 294 1.14 -11.49 5.62
CA SER A 294 0.60 -10.94 4.37
C SER A 294 1.76 -10.44 3.53
N ASP A 295 1.90 -10.94 2.30
CA ASP A 295 2.90 -10.43 1.36
C ASP A 295 2.66 -8.93 1.07
N ILE A 296 1.39 -8.50 1.00
CA ILE A 296 0.99 -7.10 1.03
C ILE A 296 -0.20 -6.90 1.96
N ALA A 297 -0.12 -5.89 2.83
CA ALA A 297 -1.22 -5.42 3.66
C ALA A 297 -1.49 -3.92 3.44
N LEU A 298 -2.77 -3.56 3.31
CA LEU A 298 -3.20 -2.20 3.02
C LEU A 298 -4.24 -1.71 4.03
N TRP A 299 -4.00 -0.52 4.56
CA TRP A 299 -4.94 0.19 5.42
C TRP A 299 -5.07 1.63 4.95
N VAL A 300 -6.22 1.99 4.39
CA VAL A 300 -6.37 3.25 3.65
C VAL A 300 -7.66 3.96 4.03
N HIS A 301 -7.53 5.12 4.67
CA HIS A 301 -8.62 6.07 4.78
C HIS A 301 -8.64 6.94 3.51
N GLY A 302 -9.42 6.52 2.50
CA GLY A 302 -9.43 7.11 1.16
C GLY A 302 -9.38 6.10 0.01
N ASN A 303 -8.81 6.51 -1.13
CA ASN A 303 -8.85 5.72 -2.36
C ASN A 303 -7.58 4.89 -2.55
N VAL A 304 -7.72 3.76 -3.25
CA VAL A 304 -6.61 2.91 -3.68
C VAL A 304 -6.69 2.76 -5.19
N THR A 305 -5.59 3.00 -5.89
CA THR A 305 -5.47 2.74 -7.34
C THR A 305 -4.37 1.74 -7.57
N ASN A 306 -4.67 0.60 -8.21
CA ASN A 306 -3.67 -0.34 -8.70
C ASN A 306 -3.59 -0.28 -10.23
N THR A 307 -2.45 0.12 -10.76
CA THR A 307 -2.17 0.12 -12.22
C THR A 307 -1.15 -0.93 -12.64
N GLY A 308 -0.45 -1.53 -11.67
CA GLY A 308 0.57 -2.54 -11.90
C GLY A 308 0.06 -3.97 -11.72
N ALA A 309 0.99 -4.89 -11.51
CA ALA A 309 0.73 -6.26 -11.16
C ALA A 309 1.18 -6.55 -9.72
N ILE A 310 0.21 -6.88 -8.88
CA ILE A 310 0.42 -7.38 -7.53
C ILE A 310 0.33 -8.90 -7.60
N LYS A 311 1.38 -9.60 -7.16
CA LYS A 311 1.39 -11.06 -7.02
C LYS A 311 1.79 -11.41 -5.61
N GLY A 312 0.98 -12.22 -4.94
CA GLY A 312 1.19 -12.61 -3.55
C GLY A 312 -0.11 -12.68 -2.79
N TYR A 313 -0.03 -13.09 -1.53
CA TYR A 313 -1.20 -13.16 -0.67
C TYR A 313 -1.69 -11.76 -0.29
N PHE A 314 -2.95 -11.48 -0.62
CA PHE A 314 -3.62 -10.20 -0.40
C PHE A 314 -4.82 -10.49 0.51
N ASP A 315 -4.71 -10.19 1.81
CA ASP A 315 -5.64 -10.70 2.84
C ASP A 315 -6.15 -9.64 3.81
N THR A 316 -5.31 -8.69 4.21
CA THR A 316 -5.68 -7.60 5.13
C THR A 316 -5.72 -6.28 4.37
N ASN A 317 -6.90 -5.93 3.86
CA ASN A 317 -7.11 -4.74 3.03
C ASN A 317 -8.31 -3.96 3.52
N ASP A 318 -8.11 -2.98 4.39
CA ASP A 318 -9.19 -2.12 4.85
C ASP A 318 -9.12 -0.78 4.14
N TRP A 319 -10.19 -0.44 3.42
CA TRP A 319 -10.37 0.89 2.83
C TRP A 319 -11.83 1.33 2.91
N ASP A 320 -12.05 2.65 2.89
CA ASP A 320 -13.40 3.23 2.94
C ASP A 320 -13.74 4.16 1.77
N GLY A 321 -12.77 4.46 0.90
CA GLY A 321 -13.00 5.13 -0.39
C GLY A 321 -13.22 4.14 -1.54
N THR A 322 -12.66 4.44 -2.71
CA THR A 322 -12.74 3.54 -3.89
C THR A 322 -11.43 2.78 -4.08
N PHE A 323 -11.51 1.45 -4.22
CA PHE A 323 -10.42 0.63 -4.75
C PHE A 323 -10.60 0.48 -6.26
N ASP A 324 -9.76 1.13 -7.06
CA ASP A 324 -9.73 1.04 -8.51
C ASP A 324 -8.57 0.15 -9.00
N ASN A 325 -8.90 -1.08 -9.37
CA ASN A 325 -7.96 -2.01 -9.98
C ASN A 325 -8.03 -1.91 -11.51
N GLN A 326 -6.99 -1.34 -12.11
CA GLN A 326 -6.77 -1.29 -13.56
C GLN A 326 -5.71 -2.30 -14.03
N GLY A 327 -4.90 -2.79 -13.09
CA GLY A 327 -3.81 -3.74 -13.33
C GLY A 327 -4.15 -5.20 -13.05
N ILE A 328 -3.20 -5.97 -12.50
CA ILE A 328 -3.37 -7.37 -12.14
C ILE A 328 -3.21 -7.51 -10.63
N ILE A 329 -4.08 -8.28 -9.98
CA ILE A 329 -3.89 -8.78 -8.61
C ILE A 329 -4.02 -10.30 -8.68
N ASP A 330 -2.96 -11.02 -8.37
CA ASP A 330 -2.93 -12.49 -8.35
C ASP A 330 -2.57 -12.98 -6.95
N GLY A 331 -3.57 -13.53 -6.26
CA GLY A 331 -3.47 -14.09 -4.92
C GLY A 331 -2.66 -15.41 -4.83
N GLY A 332 -2.16 -15.92 -5.95
CA GLY A 332 -1.55 -17.24 -6.01
C GLY A 332 -2.60 -18.33 -5.74
N SER A 333 -2.69 -18.83 -4.50
CA SER A 333 -3.68 -19.86 -4.14
C SER A 333 -4.98 -19.31 -3.57
N PHE A 334 -4.99 -18.07 -3.10
CA PHE A 334 -6.15 -17.44 -2.47
C PHE A 334 -6.04 -15.94 -2.63
N LEU A 335 -7.12 -15.30 -3.10
CA LEU A 335 -7.25 -13.85 -3.13
C LEU A 335 -8.44 -13.45 -2.28
N THR A 336 -8.20 -12.70 -1.20
CA THR A 336 -9.26 -12.14 -0.36
C THR A 336 -9.25 -10.62 -0.47
N ILE A 337 -10.27 -10.09 -1.12
CA ILE A 337 -10.58 -8.66 -1.11
C ILE A 337 -11.71 -8.47 -0.13
N SER A 338 -11.36 -8.14 1.10
CA SER A 338 -12.33 -7.93 2.17
C SER A 338 -12.14 -6.57 2.81
N VAL A 339 -13.17 -5.72 2.79
CA VAL A 339 -13.25 -4.61 3.74
C VAL A 339 -13.81 -5.19 5.03
N SER A 340 -12.93 -5.41 6.00
CA SER A 340 -13.37 -5.87 7.30
C SER A 340 -13.84 -4.65 8.11
N ASN A 341 -14.84 -4.83 8.97
CA ASN A 341 -15.20 -3.79 9.95
C ASN A 341 -14.12 -3.63 11.04
N LEU A 342 -12.86 -3.98 10.78
CA LEU A 342 -11.77 -3.84 11.72
C LEU A 342 -11.45 -2.35 11.89
N GLY A 343 -12.25 -1.68 12.70
CA GLY A 343 -11.71 -0.70 13.63
C GLY A 343 -11.32 0.66 13.08
N PHE A 344 -11.87 1.13 11.95
CA PHE A 344 -11.98 2.57 11.74
C PHE A 344 -12.93 3.14 12.80
N SER A 345 -12.45 3.33 14.04
CA SER A 345 -13.08 4.29 14.93
C SER A 345 -12.57 5.65 14.49
N THR A 346 -13.27 6.28 13.55
CA THR A 346 -13.03 7.69 13.22
C THR A 346 -13.08 8.47 14.54
N ALA A 347 -12.05 9.26 14.83
CA ALA A 347 -11.97 10.09 16.02
C ALA A 347 -13.17 11.05 16.05
N GLY A 348 -14.22 10.67 16.78
CA GLY A 348 -15.52 11.34 16.75
C GLY A 348 -16.70 10.39 17.02
N GLY A 349 -16.49 9.08 16.82
CA GLY A 349 -17.58 8.11 16.82
C GLY A 349 -18.53 8.38 15.65
N LEU A 350 -19.10 7.33 15.06
CA LEU A 350 -20.44 7.27 14.47
C LEU A 350 -20.53 6.08 13.49
N GLY A 351 -21.65 5.37 13.60
CA GLY A 351 -22.39 4.89 12.43
C GLY A 351 -21.94 3.56 11.80
N PRO A 352 -22.86 2.87 11.11
CA PRO A 352 -22.56 1.60 10.46
C PRO A 352 -21.47 1.78 9.40
N ALA A 353 -20.37 1.04 9.56
CA ALA A 353 -19.32 0.70 8.58
C ALA A 353 -19.36 1.50 7.27
N GLN A 354 -18.47 2.48 7.13
CA GLN A 354 -18.13 3.01 5.80
C GLN A 354 -17.47 1.87 5.02
N ARG A 355 -18.18 1.36 4.03
CA ARG A 355 -17.69 0.32 3.13
C ARG A 355 -17.23 0.99 1.86
N GLY A 356 -15.98 0.73 1.46
CA GLY A 356 -15.46 1.25 0.21
C GLY A 356 -16.06 0.56 -1.02
N ASP A 357 -16.00 1.22 -2.17
CA ASP A 357 -16.35 0.63 -3.47
C ASP A 357 -15.16 -0.15 -4.06
N LEU A 358 -15.44 -1.21 -4.83
CA LEU A 358 -14.46 -1.94 -5.64
C LEU A 358 -14.78 -1.73 -7.13
N ASN A 359 -13.89 -1.06 -7.84
CA ASN A 359 -13.90 -0.91 -9.29
C ASN A 359 -12.80 -1.79 -9.90
N ASN A 360 -13.16 -2.82 -10.63
CA ASN A 360 -12.21 -3.69 -11.32
C ASN A 360 -12.36 -3.56 -12.84
N SER A 361 -11.39 -2.93 -13.48
CA SER A 361 -11.22 -2.93 -14.94
C SER A 361 -10.04 -3.79 -15.40
N GLY A 362 -9.17 -4.20 -14.47
CA GLY A 362 -8.06 -5.11 -14.67
C GLY A 362 -8.40 -6.58 -14.40
N THR A 363 -7.46 -7.31 -13.80
CA THR A 363 -7.61 -8.72 -13.40
C THR A 363 -7.52 -8.88 -11.89
N LEU A 364 -8.48 -9.60 -11.30
CA LEU A 364 -8.43 -10.15 -9.96
C LEU A 364 -8.39 -11.67 -10.09
N GLY A 365 -7.29 -12.29 -9.72
CA GLY A 365 -6.97 -13.67 -10.02
C GLY A 365 -6.55 -14.47 -8.78
N ALA A 366 -6.87 -15.76 -8.78
CA ALA A 366 -6.18 -16.76 -7.99
C ALA A 366 -5.94 -17.99 -8.88
N ASN A 367 -4.70 -18.46 -8.97
CA ASN A 367 -4.29 -19.62 -9.78
C ASN A 367 -4.91 -20.94 -9.30
N SER A 368 -5.21 -21.05 -8.02
CA SER A 368 -6.01 -22.13 -7.44
C SER A 368 -6.93 -21.58 -6.35
N GLY A 369 -7.89 -22.36 -5.85
CA GLY A 369 -8.61 -22.02 -4.62
C GLY A 369 -9.75 -21.01 -4.81
N LEU A 370 -9.63 -19.84 -4.17
CA LEU A 370 -10.74 -18.91 -3.97
C LEU A 370 -10.34 -17.47 -4.32
N VAL A 371 -11.20 -16.79 -5.07
CA VAL A 371 -11.29 -15.32 -5.07
C VAL A 371 -12.51 -14.94 -4.24
N SER A 372 -12.31 -14.26 -3.11
CA SER A 372 -13.36 -13.80 -2.22
C SER A 372 -13.41 -12.28 -2.23
N VAL A 373 -14.54 -11.70 -2.64
CA VAL A 373 -14.85 -10.28 -2.50
C VAL A 373 -15.95 -10.14 -1.46
N THR A 374 -15.64 -9.55 -0.31
CA THR A 374 -16.64 -9.36 0.75
C THR A 374 -16.49 -8.03 1.48
N GLY A 375 -17.51 -7.59 2.19
CA GLY A 375 -17.39 -6.40 3.01
C GLY A 375 -17.52 -5.07 2.25
N VAL A 376 -17.27 -5.04 0.94
CA VAL A 376 -17.34 -3.84 0.10
C VAL A 376 -18.77 -3.32 -0.10
N GLN A 377 -18.91 -2.03 -0.42
CA GLN A 377 -20.19 -1.40 -0.70
C GLN A 377 -20.69 -1.84 -2.08
N ASN A 378 -20.02 -1.45 -3.15
CA ASN A 378 -20.39 -1.85 -4.51
C ASN A 378 -19.24 -2.61 -5.17
N VAL A 379 -19.58 -3.64 -5.96
CA VAL A 379 -18.63 -4.30 -6.88
C VAL A 379 -18.96 -3.90 -8.30
N ILE A 380 -18.06 -3.19 -8.96
CA ILE A 380 -18.18 -2.78 -10.36
C ILE A 380 -17.06 -3.50 -11.13
N ASN A 381 -17.41 -4.51 -11.91
CA ASN A 381 -16.47 -5.29 -12.70
C ASN A 381 -16.66 -5.06 -14.20
N SER A 382 -15.68 -4.42 -14.84
CA SER A 382 -15.54 -4.36 -16.31
C SER A 382 -14.37 -5.21 -16.83
N GLY A 383 -13.52 -5.71 -15.93
CA GLY A 383 -12.37 -6.56 -16.23
C GLY A 383 -12.62 -8.06 -16.00
N LEU A 384 -11.63 -8.75 -15.44
CA LEU A 384 -11.67 -10.18 -15.13
C LEU A 384 -11.61 -10.41 -13.61
N ILE A 385 -12.52 -11.23 -13.10
CA ILE A 385 -12.43 -11.83 -11.76
C ILE A 385 -12.40 -13.35 -11.96
N GLN A 386 -11.29 -14.00 -11.61
CA GLN A 386 -11.07 -15.40 -11.91
C GLN A 386 -10.45 -16.20 -10.77
N ALA A 387 -11.07 -17.32 -10.42
CA ALA A 387 -10.43 -18.38 -9.64
C ALA A 387 -10.11 -19.59 -10.53
N GLY A 388 -8.92 -20.17 -10.33
CA GLY A 388 -8.42 -21.31 -11.09
C GLY A 388 -7.73 -20.92 -12.39
N GLY A 389 -6.57 -21.53 -12.64
CA GLY A 389 -5.65 -21.15 -13.72
C GLY A 389 -6.12 -21.53 -15.13
N THR A 390 -5.62 -20.78 -16.10
CA THR A 390 -5.57 -21.18 -17.51
C THR A 390 -4.48 -22.25 -17.69
N ALA A 391 -4.90 -23.51 -17.72
CA ALA A 391 -4.20 -24.68 -18.27
C ALA A 391 -2.85 -25.18 -17.68
N ALA A 392 -2.05 -24.41 -16.93
CA ALA A 392 -0.70 -24.86 -16.54
C ALA A 392 -0.61 -25.66 -15.22
N THR A 393 -1.50 -25.39 -14.25
CA THR A 393 -1.59 -26.14 -12.99
C THR A 393 -3.05 -26.37 -12.63
N PRO A 394 -3.59 -27.59 -12.76
CA PRO A 394 -4.96 -27.91 -12.37
C PRO A 394 -5.25 -27.49 -10.93
N ALA A 395 -6.15 -26.53 -10.72
CA ALA A 395 -6.69 -26.26 -9.40
C ALA A 395 -7.53 -27.47 -8.93
N SER A 396 -7.35 -27.92 -7.69
CA SER A 396 -8.13 -29.00 -7.06
C SER A 396 -9.55 -28.58 -6.70
N SER A 397 -9.83 -27.27 -6.69
CA SER A 397 -11.14 -26.61 -6.71
C SER A 397 -10.91 -25.13 -7.00
N ALA A 398 -11.90 -24.48 -7.61
CA ALA A 398 -11.88 -23.06 -7.92
C ALA A 398 -13.21 -22.41 -7.52
N SER A 399 -13.18 -21.28 -6.84
CA SER A 399 -14.40 -20.58 -6.48
C SER A 399 -14.23 -19.07 -6.57
N VAL A 400 -15.22 -18.39 -7.11
CA VAL A 400 -15.36 -16.94 -6.94
C VAL A 400 -16.55 -16.69 -6.02
N LEU A 401 -16.32 -16.03 -4.88
CA LEU A 401 -17.35 -15.66 -3.92
C LEU A 401 -17.45 -14.13 -3.84
N ILE A 402 -18.60 -13.58 -4.21
CA ILE A 402 -18.94 -12.17 -3.96
C ILE A 402 -20.06 -12.17 -2.91
N SER A 403 -19.80 -11.61 -1.72
CA SER A 403 -20.80 -11.65 -0.66
C SER A 403 -20.79 -10.50 0.33
N ASN A 404 -21.95 -10.21 0.93
CA ASN A 404 -22.13 -9.12 1.89
C ASN A 404 -21.80 -7.76 1.28
N VAL A 405 -22.37 -7.50 0.09
CA VAL A 405 -22.19 -6.28 -0.69
C VAL A 405 -23.53 -5.58 -0.89
N ALA A 406 -23.53 -4.27 -1.13
CA ALA A 406 -24.75 -3.55 -1.45
C ALA A 406 -25.19 -3.78 -2.90
N SER A 407 -24.27 -3.75 -3.87
CA SER A 407 -24.62 -4.05 -5.27
C SER A 407 -23.50 -4.70 -6.04
N VAL A 408 -23.85 -5.36 -7.14
CA VAL A 408 -22.90 -5.94 -8.11
C VAL A 408 -23.28 -5.49 -9.52
N THR A 409 -22.36 -4.83 -10.22
CA THR A 409 -22.46 -4.49 -11.64
C THR A 409 -21.34 -5.18 -12.39
N ASN A 410 -21.67 -6.17 -13.22
CA ASN A 410 -20.72 -6.89 -14.05
C ASN A 410 -20.94 -6.60 -15.55
N THR A 411 -19.98 -5.94 -16.19
CA THR A 411 -19.86 -5.82 -17.65
C THR A 411 -18.67 -6.63 -18.20
N GLY A 412 -17.78 -7.11 -17.32
CA GLY A 412 -16.62 -7.94 -17.64
C GLY A 412 -16.87 -9.45 -17.54
N THR A 413 -15.88 -10.20 -17.05
CA THR A 413 -15.96 -11.65 -16.83
C THR A 413 -15.76 -12.00 -15.36
N ILE A 414 -16.63 -12.86 -14.83
CA ILE A 414 -16.46 -13.54 -13.54
C ILE A 414 -16.41 -15.05 -13.83
N ALA A 415 -15.29 -15.70 -13.52
CA ALA A 415 -15.04 -17.08 -13.89
C ALA A 415 -14.45 -17.92 -12.76
N ALA A 416 -14.93 -19.15 -12.61
CA ALA A 416 -14.23 -20.20 -11.89
C ALA A 416 -13.93 -21.35 -12.86
N GLY A 417 -12.68 -21.82 -12.86
CA GLY A 417 -12.22 -22.87 -13.77
C GLY A 417 -11.42 -23.95 -13.06
N VAL A 418 -11.70 -25.22 -13.35
CA VAL A 418 -10.83 -26.35 -12.99
C VAL A 418 -10.33 -27.03 -14.27
N ALA A 419 -9.32 -27.89 -14.17
CA ALA A 419 -8.84 -28.59 -15.35
C ALA A 419 -9.88 -29.59 -15.89
N SER A 420 -9.90 -29.75 -17.22
CA SER A 420 -10.75 -30.74 -17.89
C SER A 420 -10.48 -32.15 -17.36
N GLY A 421 -11.56 -32.88 -17.05
CA GLY A 421 -11.49 -34.22 -16.45
C GLY A 421 -11.21 -34.25 -14.94
N SER A 422 -11.10 -33.09 -14.28
CA SER A 422 -11.00 -33.01 -12.83
C SER A 422 -12.35 -33.33 -12.16
N SER A 423 -12.30 -34.01 -11.02
CA SER A 423 -13.46 -34.18 -10.12
C SER A 423 -13.68 -32.97 -9.19
N ALA A 424 -12.87 -31.92 -9.36
CA ALA A 424 -12.93 -30.68 -8.61
C ALA A 424 -14.19 -29.86 -8.93
N PHE A 425 -14.59 -29.00 -7.99
CA PHE A 425 -15.69 -28.05 -8.20
C PHE A 425 -15.16 -26.71 -8.70
N ALA A 426 -15.89 -26.12 -9.64
CA ALA A 426 -15.73 -24.75 -10.08
C ALA A 426 -17.05 -24.02 -9.80
N ASP A 427 -17.04 -23.01 -8.94
CA ASP A 427 -18.26 -22.30 -8.53
C ASP A 427 -18.10 -20.78 -8.63
N VAL A 428 -19.16 -20.10 -9.10
CA VAL A 428 -19.30 -18.65 -8.95
C VAL A 428 -20.52 -18.37 -8.09
N ILE A 429 -20.30 -17.78 -6.93
CA ILE A 429 -21.30 -17.55 -5.89
C ILE A 429 -21.43 -16.04 -5.66
N ILE A 430 -22.62 -15.49 -5.93
CA ILE A 430 -22.98 -14.11 -5.57
C ILE A 430 -24.14 -14.20 -4.58
N ARG A 431 -23.93 -13.78 -3.33
CA ARG A 431 -24.93 -13.92 -2.25
C ARG A 431 -24.93 -12.73 -1.28
N ASN A 432 -25.99 -12.62 -0.48
CA ASN A 432 -26.13 -11.54 0.51
C ASN A 432 -25.94 -10.14 -0.11
N VAL A 433 -26.55 -9.91 -1.27
CA VAL A 433 -26.60 -8.60 -1.94
C VAL A 433 -27.86 -7.89 -1.48
N THR A 434 -27.74 -6.67 -0.95
CA THR A 434 -28.91 -5.92 -0.43
C THR A 434 -29.63 -5.08 -1.48
N GLY A 435 -28.93 -4.70 -2.55
CA GLY A 435 -29.41 -3.97 -3.71
C GLY A 435 -29.36 -4.81 -5.00
N ASP A 436 -29.08 -4.15 -6.13
CA ASP A 436 -29.18 -4.78 -7.44
C ASP A 436 -27.96 -5.63 -7.83
N VAL A 437 -28.22 -6.72 -8.54
CA VAL A 437 -27.21 -7.48 -9.29
C VAL A 437 -27.49 -7.28 -10.78
N THR A 438 -26.67 -6.47 -11.44
CA THR A 438 -26.73 -6.21 -12.88
C THR A 438 -25.61 -6.97 -13.57
N ASN A 439 -25.96 -7.84 -14.53
CA ASN A 439 -24.99 -8.57 -15.34
C ASN A 439 -25.23 -8.32 -16.83
N ALA A 440 -24.29 -7.65 -17.49
CA ALA A 440 -24.16 -7.55 -18.94
C ALA A 440 -22.92 -8.29 -19.48
N GLY A 441 -22.11 -8.86 -18.57
CA GLY A 441 -20.88 -9.59 -18.87
C GLY A 441 -21.02 -11.12 -18.80
N GLY A 442 -19.87 -11.80 -18.81
CA GLY A 442 -19.78 -13.25 -18.68
C GLY A 442 -19.75 -13.69 -17.21
N ILE A 443 -20.57 -14.68 -16.85
CA ILE A 443 -20.44 -15.45 -15.61
C ILE A 443 -20.28 -16.92 -15.99
N ARG A 444 -19.16 -17.54 -15.61
CA ARG A 444 -18.83 -18.91 -16.03
C ARG A 444 -18.29 -19.73 -14.87
N ALA A 445 -18.75 -20.97 -14.78
CA ALA A 445 -18.23 -21.99 -13.89
C ALA A 445 -18.08 -23.26 -14.73
N GLY A 446 -16.90 -23.87 -14.76
CA GLY A 446 -16.71 -25.05 -15.60
C GLY A 446 -15.34 -25.73 -15.52
N THR A 447 -15.29 -26.88 -16.20
CA THR A 447 -14.12 -27.74 -16.43
C THR A 447 -13.46 -27.48 -17.79
#